data_AF-A0A1F8H390-F1
#
_entry.id   AF-A0A1F8H390-F1
#
_cell.length_a   1.000
_cell.length_b   1.000
_cell.length_c   1.000
_cell.angle_alpha   90.00
_cell.angle_beta   90.00
_cell.angle_gamma   90.00
#
_symmetry.space_group_name_H-M   'P 1'
#
loop_
_entity.id
_entity.type
_entity.pdbx_description
1 polymer ?
#
loop_
_entity_poly.entity_id
_entity_poly.type
_entity_poly.pdbx_seq_one_letter_code
_entity_poly.pdbx_strand_id
1 'polypeptide(L)'
;MEMIGLIIQAVLIAAIVGIVAKLILDYVRHEMEITWGEYGLGLTVISFVLVPLVVWAGWSTAKGSNLSFNEFKNGWELEAVRQPIICTRDGPCWYEYDCDPYLVAYSCNCKTDKNGSTDCDTCYRTEYHSCPYVTVENNFVVRTTLGNFTIARHRFPDDPHRNRWEPYRRERLPQSVIDRAGVGAPVFWQQASARVKAGRPGPVTMRSTYDNYILASDSTILTQYSGVVDNLKAKNMLPPVSKEIYGHYSERKAYRVGSIPNINIDPWIDKLSYANAALGSEMQGDMHVVLVFDPDLRKAGSNPDEYALALKAYWQNPKNFRDDTLSKNAIVVIIGTEDGRVVSWARAFTGMPLGNERMTTEVRNGLTGASFSSEEIIGNIRAYFEVYAQSVKSDHERRGRLGSIVWGLADPVSRFKRISMTANDSSDTGQGFTYLANEITLTGFQRGMILTFAFLGCAAVWFVAAANGIRDRRSYSGPFDFNHIEAYWRNQWTCTKVWVSSTIANIRQGRTRS
;
A
#
# COMPACT_ATOMS: atom_id res chain seq x y z
N MET A 1 -8.07 6.36 -26.34
CA MET A 1 -7.28 6.25 -27.59
C MET A 1 -5.95 5.53 -27.39
N GLU A 2 -5.23 5.77 -26.30
CA GLU A 2 -3.92 5.13 -26.05
C GLU A 2 -3.95 3.60 -25.97
N MET A 3 -4.93 3.00 -25.29
CA MET A 3 -5.07 1.54 -25.20
C MET A 3 -5.21 0.87 -26.58
N ILE A 4 -5.99 1.48 -27.49
CA ILE A 4 -6.16 0.98 -28.87
C ILE A 4 -4.82 1.05 -29.62
N GLY A 5 -4.05 2.13 -29.43
CA GLY A 5 -2.71 2.26 -29.99
C GLY A 5 -1.77 1.14 -29.52
N LEU A 6 -1.79 0.79 -28.23
CA LEU A 6 -0.99 -0.32 -27.69
C LEU A 6 -1.41 -1.68 -28.26
N ILE A 7 -2.72 -1.92 -28.42
CA ILE A 7 -3.24 -3.14 -29.06
C ILE A 7 -2.69 -3.25 -30.49
N ILE A 8 -2.82 -2.17 -31.29
CA ILE A 8 -2.33 -2.16 -32.67
C ILE A 8 -0.82 -2.42 -32.72
N GLN A 9 -0.04 -1.78 -31.87
CA GLN A 9 1.42 -1.98 -31.79
C GLN A 9 1.78 -3.43 -31.44
N ALA A 10 1.13 -4.01 -30.42
CA ALA A 10 1.37 -5.39 -30.02
C ALA A 10 0.98 -6.39 -31.11
N VAL A 11 -0.13 -6.16 -31.83
CA VAL A 11 -0.54 -7.00 -32.98
C VAL A 11 0.48 -6.92 -34.10
N LEU A 12 0.97 -5.72 -34.45
CA LEU A 12 1.99 -5.55 -35.48
C LEU A 12 3.29 -6.26 -35.12
N ILE A 13 3.75 -6.13 -33.87
CA ILE A 13 4.93 -6.84 -33.37
C ILE A 13 4.72 -8.35 -33.49
N ALA A 14 3.58 -8.87 -33.05
CA ALA A 14 3.27 -10.29 -33.12
C ALA A 14 3.21 -10.80 -34.57
N ALA A 15 2.66 -10.03 -35.50
CA ALA A 15 2.59 -10.37 -36.92
C ALA A 15 3.98 -10.47 -37.54
N ILE A 16 4.86 -9.49 -37.27
CA ILE A 16 6.25 -9.47 -37.76
C ILE A 16 7.02 -10.66 -37.19
N VAL A 17 6.90 -10.93 -35.89
CA VAL A 17 7.57 -12.05 -35.23
C VAL A 17 7.14 -13.39 -35.83
N GLY A 18 5.85 -13.58 -36.07
CA GLY A 18 5.35 -14.80 -36.70
C GLY A 18 5.87 -14.98 -38.14
N ILE A 19 5.97 -13.90 -38.92
CA ILE A 19 6.55 -13.94 -40.28
C ILE A 19 8.02 -14.32 -40.21
N VAL A 20 8.80 -13.68 -39.34
CA VAL A 20 10.23 -13.96 -39.19
C VAL A 20 10.45 -15.40 -38.72
N ALA A 21 9.70 -15.87 -37.72
CA ALA A 21 9.78 -17.24 -37.23
C ALA A 21 9.49 -18.24 -38.35
N LYS A 22 8.42 -18.02 -39.13
CA LYS A 22 8.10 -18.82 -40.30
C LYS A 22 9.25 -18.85 -41.32
N LEU A 23 9.76 -17.68 -41.73
CA LEU A 23 10.84 -17.59 -42.73
C LEU A 23 12.13 -18.29 -42.28
N ILE A 24 12.48 -18.19 -40.99
CA ILE A 24 13.65 -18.89 -40.43
C ILE A 24 13.43 -20.40 -40.43
N LEU A 25 12.26 -20.87 -39.99
CA LEU A 25 11.93 -22.30 -39.98
C LEU A 25 11.93 -22.90 -41.39
N ASP A 26 11.33 -22.20 -42.36
CA ASP A 26 11.32 -22.59 -43.78
C ASP A 26 12.74 -22.63 -44.37
N TYR A 27 13.64 -21.71 -43.96
CA TYR A 27 15.03 -21.65 -44.43
C TYR A 27 15.92 -22.76 -43.83
N VAL A 28 15.76 -23.05 -42.53
CA VAL A 28 16.60 -24.01 -41.80
C VAL A 28 16.18 -25.47 -42.10
N ARG A 29 15.02 -25.70 -42.72
CA ARG A 29 14.45 -27.04 -42.99
C ARG A 29 14.39 -27.91 -41.73
N HIS A 30 14.03 -27.29 -40.61
CA HIS A 30 13.88 -27.96 -39.32
C HIS A 30 12.54 -28.74 -39.29
N GLU A 31 12.41 -29.78 -38.46
CA GLU A 31 11.16 -30.55 -38.28
C GLU A 31 9.94 -29.73 -37.76
N MET A 32 10.14 -28.45 -37.44
CA MET A 32 9.11 -27.51 -37.01
C MET A 32 8.76 -26.58 -38.17
N GLU A 33 7.49 -26.56 -38.58
CA GLU A 33 6.98 -25.67 -39.65
C GLU A 33 5.74 -24.93 -39.18
N ILE A 34 5.54 -23.70 -39.66
CA ILE A 34 4.31 -22.93 -39.47
C ILE A 34 3.66 -22.74 -40.84
N THR A 35 2.50 -23.33 -41.09
CA THR A 35 1.78 -23.16 -42.36
C THR A 35 1.16 -21.76 -42.47
N TRP A 36 0.86 -21.30 -43.69
CA TRP A 36 0.16 -20.00 -43.88
C TRP A 36 -1.23 -19.96 -43.25
N GLY A 37 -1.92 -21.11 -43.16
CA GLY A 37 -3.21 -21.23 -42.46
C GLY A 37 -3.07 -21.10 -40.94
N GLU A 38 -2.08 -21.78 -40.35
CA GLU A 38 -1.75 -21.66 -38.93
C GLU A 38 -1.26 -20.26 -38.58
N TYR A 39 -0.51 -19.62 -39.48
CA TYR A 39 -0.13 -18.21 -39.35
C TYR A 39 -1.37 -17.29 -39.29
N GLY A 40 -2.31 -17.44 -40.23
CA GLY A 40 -3.54 -16.64 -40.25
C GLY A 40 -4.43 -16.86 -39.02
N LEU A 41 -4.59 -18.12 -38.59
CA LEU A 41 -5.41 -18.46 -37.42
C LEU A 41 -4.73 -18.02 -36.12
N GLY A 42 -3.43 -18.26 -35.97
CA GLY A 42 -2.63 -17.78 -34.84
C GLY A 42 -2.68 -16.27 -34.71
N LEU A 43 -2.52 -15.55 -35.83
CA LEU A 43 -2.63 -14.08 -35.86
C LEU A 43 -4.04 -13.60 -35.47
N THR A 44 -5.09 -14.32 -35.87
CA THR A 44 -6.47 -13.99 -35.50
C THR A 44 -6.70 -14.15 -33.99
N VAL A 45 -6.26 -15.28 -33.42
CA VAL A 45 -6.36 -15.53 -31.97
C VAL A 45 -5.55 -14.50 -31.18
N ILE A 46 -4.34 -14.19 -31.65
CA ILE A 46 -3.49 -13.15 -31.05
C ILE A 46 -4.19 -11.78 -31.08
N SER A 47 -4.76 -11.39 -32.22
CA SER A 47 -5.31 -10.06 -32.45
C SER A 47 -6.62 -9.79 -31.71
N PHE A 48 -7.49 -10.80 -31.60
CA PHE A 48 -8.83 -10.63 -31.02
C PHE A 48 -8.97 -11.13 -29.59
N VAL A 49 -8.06 -11.98 -29.12
CA VAL A 49 -8.17 -12.58 -27.78
C VAL A 49 -6.96 -12.22 -26.94
N LEU A 50 -5.76 -12.67 -27.32
CA LEU A 50 -4.59 -12.58 -26.46
C LEU A 50 -4.14 -11.13 -26.22
N VAL A 51 -3.91 -10.36 -27.29
CA VAL A 51 -3.42 -8.98 -27.19
C VAL A 51 -4.45 -8.08 -26.49
N PRO A 52 -5.76 -8.10 -26.83
CA PRO A 52 -6.74 -7.32 -26.10
C PRO A 52 -6.78 -7.63 -24.61
N LEU A 53 -6.71 -8.91 -24.21
CA LEU A 53 -6.71 -9.30 -22.80
C LEU A 53 -5.44 -8.87 -22.07
N VAL A 54 -4.26 -9.11 -22.64
CA VAL A 54 -2.98 -8.75 -22.03
C VAL A 54 -2.85 -7.23 -21.92
N VAL A 55 -3.22 -6.49 -22.97
CA VAL A 55 -3.20 -5.02 -22.94
C VAL A 55 -4.24 -4.48 -21.98
N TRP A 56 -5.45 -5.03 -21.91
CA TRP A 56 -6.46 -4.62 -20.94
C TRP A 56 -6.00 -4.85 -19.49
N ALA A 57 -5.49 -6.05 -19.19
CA ALA A 57 -4.97 -6.39 -17.86
C ALA A 57 -3.80 -5.48 -17.48
N GLY A 58 -2.80 -5.34 -18.37
CA GLY A 58 -1.64 -4.49 -18.15
C GLY A 58 -2.00 -3.01 -18.01
N TRP A 59 -2.95 -2.51 -18.82
CA TRP A 59 -3.47 -1.15 -18.72
C TRP A 59 -4.19 -0.93 -17.38
N SER A 60 -5.05 -1.86 -16.97
CA SER A 60 -5.80 -1.75 -15.71
C SER A 60 -4.85 -1.74 -14.51
N THR A 61 -3.85 -2.63 -14.49
CA THR A 61 -2.84 -2.67 -13.43
C THR A 61 -2.01 -1.40 -13.39
N ALA A 62 -1.52 -0.93 -14.53
CA ALA A 62 -0.66 0.25 -14.59
C ALA A 62 -1.43 1.55 -14.27
N LYS A 63 -2.69 1.64 -14.69
CA LYS A 63 -3.57 2.75 -14.29
C LYS A 63 -3.87 2.70 -12.79
N GLY A 64 -4.13 1.52 -12.23
CA GLY A 64 -4.30 1.34 -10.79
C GLY A 64 -3.06 1.74 -10.00
N SER A 65 -1.86 1.40 -10.45
CA SER A 65 -0.63 1.84 -9.77
C SER A 65 -0.43 3.35 -9.82
N ASN A 66 -0.77 4.00 -10.94
CA ASN A 66 -0.65 5.47 -11.06
C ASN A 66 -1.71 6.22 -10.25
N LEU A 67 -2.80 5.55 -9.88
CA LEU A 67 -3.87 6.11 -9.04
C LEU A 67 -3.59 5.99 -7.55
N SER A 68 -2.73 5.08 -7.11
CA SER A 68 -2.55 4.76 -5.70
C SER A 68 -1.55 5.70 -5.01
N PHE A 69 -2.02 6.48 -4.04
CA PHE A 69 -1.21 7.37 -3.21
C PHE A 69 -1.31 7.00 -1.73
N ASN A 70 -0.37 7.48 -0.92
CA ASN A 70 -0.36 7.25 0.51
C ASN A 70 -1.09 8.36 1.27
N GLU A 71 -1.81 7.98 2.31
CA GLU A 71 -2.37 8.87 3.32
C GLU A 71 -2.00 8.37 4.71
N PHE A 72 -1.93 9.28 5.67
CA PHE A 72 -1.88 8.89 7.08
C PHE A 72 -3.30 8.84 7.64
N LYS A 73 -3.61 7.74 8.33
CA LYS A 73 -4.78 7.58 9.19
C LYS A 73 -4.33 7.73 10.63
N ASN A 74 -5.09 8.46 11.42
CA ASN A 74 -4.76 8.71 12.82
C ASN A 74 -5.85 8.16 13.74
N GLY A 75 -5.46 7.73 14.93
CA GLY A 75 -6.32 7.02 15.86
C GLY A 75 -5.72 6.89 17.26
N TRP A 76 -6.25 5.97 18.05
CA TRP A 76 -5.92 5.82 19.47
C TRP A 76 -5.49 4.41 19.83
N GLU A 77 -4.64 4.30 20.86
CA GLU A 77 -4.37 3.03 21.55
C GLU A 77 -5.63 2.52 22.24
N LEU A 78 -5.88 1.21 22.17
CA LEU A 78 -7.01 0.55 22.84
C LEU A 78 -6.52 -0.39 23.94
N GLU A 79 -5.53 -1.22 23.64
CA GLU A 79 -5.07 -2.26 24.56
C GLU A 79 -3.59 -2.58 24.32
N ALA A 80 -2.84 -2.86 25.38
CA ALA A 80 -1.49 -3.41 25.28
C ALA A 80 -1.52 -4.88 25.75
N VAL A 81 -1.38 -5.81 24.80
CA VAL A 81 -1.52 -7.25 25.02
C VAL A 81 -0.15 -7.91 25.00
N ARG A 82 0.14 -8.69 26.05
CA ARG A 82 1.25 -9.64 26.09
C ARG A 82 0.68 -11.02 25.75
N GLN A 83 1.16 -11.62 24.67
CA GLN A 83 0.71 -12.92 24.19
C GLN A 83 1.80 -13.96 24.49
N PRO A 84 1.63 -14.82 25.50
CA PRO A 84 2.58 -15.89 25.77
C PRO A 84 2.47 -16.98 24.70
N ILE A 85 3.61 -17.48 24.25
CA ILE A 85 3.76 -18.66 23.39
C ILE A 85 4.34 -19.75 24.27
N ILE A 86 3.53 -20.76 24.59
CA ILE A 86 3.99 -21.92 25.36
C ILE A 86 4.89 -22.75 24.44
N CYS A 87 6.14 -22.93 24.83
CA CYS A 87 7.09 -23.70 24.05
C CYS A 87 6.95 -25.19 24.33
N THR A 88 7.11 -25.99 23.28
CA THR A 88 7.16 -27.45 23.33
C THR A 88 8.28 -27.93 22.42
N ARG A 89 8.72 -29.18 22.58
CA ARG A 89 9.59 -29.83 21.57
C ARG A 89 8.89 -29.86 20.21
N ASP A 90 9.64 -29.55 19.15
CA ASP A 90 9.15 -29.40 17.77
C ASP A 90 7.94 -28.44 17.68
N GLY A 91 8.00 -27.37 18.48
CA GLY A 91 6.86 -26.55 18.84
C GLY A 91 6.80 -25.18 18.14
N PRO A 92 6.01 -24.24 18.70
CA PRO A 92 5.77 -22.93 18.09
C PRO A 92 6.82 -21.86 18.43
N CYS A 93 7.86 -22.20 19.19
CA CYS A 93 8.85 -21.22 19.64
C CYS A 93 9.93 -21.00 18.59
N TRP A 94 10.47 -19.79 18.54
CA TRP A 94 11.38 -19.39 17.47
C TRP A 94 12.83 -19.72 17.79
N TYR A 95 13.21 -19.62 19.06
CA TYR A 95 14.59 -19.82 19.48
C TYR A 95 14.76 -21.23 20.05
N GLU A 96 15.35 -22.09 19.24
CA GLU A 96 15.50 -23.52 19.49
C GLU A 96 16.95 -23.99 19.31
N TYR A 97 17.26 -25.18 19.82
CA TYR A 97 18.50 -25.91 19.63
C TYR A 97 18.22 -27.38 19.31
N ASP A 98 19.17 -28.02 18.62
CA ASP A 98 19.09 -29.44 18.30
C ASP A 98 19.26 -30.29 19.58
N CYS A 99 18.26 -31.11 19.86
CA CYS A 99 18.20 -32.00 21.03
C CYS A 99 17.78 -33.41 20.62
N ASP A 100 17.86 -34.36 21.56
CA ASP A 100 17.28 -35.70 21.44
C ASP A 100 17.51 -36.36 20.06
N PRO A 101 18.75 -36.77 19.72
CA PRO A 101 19.03 -37.41 18.44
C PRO A 101 18.19 -38.68 18.26
N TYR A 102 17.64 -38.86 17.06
CA TYR A 102 16.88 -40.05 16.68
C TYR A 102 17.29 -40.53 15.29
N LEU A 103 17.06 -41.83 15.02
CA LEU A 103 17.44 -42.45 13.75
C LEU A 103 16.24 -42.48 12.81
N VAL A 104 16.41 -41.92 11.62
CA VAL A 104 15.41 -41.95 10.54
C VAL A 104 15.88 -42.89 9.45
N ALA A 105 15.03 -43.88 9.13
CA ALA A 105 15.25 -44.80 8.04
C ALA A 105 15.00 -44.10 6.69
N TYR A 106 15.89 -44.30 5.73
CA TYR A 106 15.73 -43.83 4.35
C TYR A 106 16.29 -44.84 3.35
N SER A 107 15.74 -44.85 2.14
CA SER A 107 16.22 -45.72 1.05
C SER A 107 17.57 -45.24 0.53
N CYS A 108 18.54 -46.13 0.49
CA CYS A 108 19.89 -45.88 -0.01
C CYS A 108 20.32 -47.00 -0.97
N ASN A 109 21.43 -46.80 -1.69
CA ASN A 109 22.02 -47.79 -2.59
C ASN A 109 21.03 -48.40 -3.61
N CYS A 110 20.03 -47.65 -4.05
CA CYS A 110 19.00 -48.13 -4.96
C CYS A 110 19.58 -48.58 -6.30
N LYS A 111 19.29 -49.83 -6.69
CA LYS A 111 19.63 -50.39 -8.01
C LYS A 111 18.35 -50.69 -8.76
N THR A 112 18.28 -50.21 -10.00
CA THR A 112 17.14 -50.50 -10.89
C THR A 112 17.56 -51.53 -11.92
N ASP A 113 16.79 -52.61 -12.03
CA ASP A 113 17.04 -53.68 -13.00
C ASP A 113 16.56 -53.30 -14.42
N LYS A 114 16.87 -54.16 -15.40
CA LYS A 114 16.50 -53.94 -16.81
C LYS A 114 14.99 -54.01 -17.08
N ASN A 115 14.20 -54.46 -16.11
CA ASN A 115 12.74 -54.54 -16.19
C ASN A 115 12.06 -53.35 -15.50
N GLY A 116 12.84 -52.40 -14.96
CA GLY A 116 12.34 -51.20 -14.30
C GLY A 116 12.00 -51.38 -12.82
N SER A 117 12.36 -52.49 -12.20
CA SER A 117 12.17 -52.72 -10.76
C SER A 117 13.35 -52.16 -9.97
N THR A 118 13.07 -51.29 -9.00
CA THR A 118 14.09 -50.68 -8.12
C THR A 118 14.13 -51.38 -6.77
N ASP A 119 15.28 -51.93 -6.41
CA ASP A 119 15.57 -52.50 -5.10
C ASP A 119 16.52 -51.56 -4.33
N CYS A 120 16.20 -51.25 -3.07
CA CYS A 120 16.92 -50.28 -2.26
C CYS A 120 17.24 -50.86 -0.87
N ASP A 121 18.45 -50.57 -0.38
CA ASP A 121 18.82 -50.82 1.01
C ASP A 121 18.11 -49.81 1.93
N THR A 122 17.90 -50.19 3.19
CA THR A 122 17.47 -49.25 4.24
C THR A 122 18.69 -48.76 5.02
N CYS A 123 19.04 -47.49 4.84
CA CYS A 123 20.04 -46.81 5.65
C CYS A 123 19.37 -45.99 6.76
N TYR A 124 20.16 -45.62 7.77
CA TYR A 124 19.73 -44.73 8.84
C TYR A 124 20.58 -43.45 8.84
N ARG A 125 19.95 -42.31 9.07
CA ARG A 125 20.64 -41.06 9.38
C ARG A 125 20.16 -40.53 10.73
N THR A 126 21.06 -39.89 11.47
CA THR A 126 20.71 -39.21 12.71
C THR A 126 20.06 -37.88 12.38
N GLU A 127 18.84 -37.69 12.85
CA GLU A 127 18.15 -36.40 12.88
C GLU A 127 18.00 -35.96 14.35
N TYR A 128 17.67 -34.69 14.57
CA TYR A 128 17.53 -34.09 15.89
C TYR A 128 16.18 -33.43 16.03
N HIS A 129 15.61 -33.46 17.22
CA HIS A 129 14.43 -32.67 17.56
C HIS A 129 14.83 -31.20 17.78
N SER A 130 13.87 -30.29 17.57
CA SER A 130 14.06 -28.88 17.89
C SER A 130 13.52 -28.59 19.29
N CYS A 131 14.41 -28.37 20.25
CA CYS A 131 14.05 -28.02 21.62
C CYS A 131 14.15 -26.51 21.85
N PRO A 132 13.15 -25.88 22.47
CA PRO A 132 13.20 -24.45 22.76
C PRO A 132 14.23 -24.13 23.85
N TYR A 133 14.80 -22.92 23.84
CA TYR A 133 15.70 -22.49 24.92
C TYR A 133 14.95 -22.15 26.22
N VAL A 134 13.70 -21.70 26.12
CA VAL A 134 12.84 -21.28 27.23
C VAL A 134 11.49 -22.00 27.19
N THR A 135 10.77 -22.03 28.31
CA THR A 135 9.41 -22.62 28.39
C THR A 135 8.33 -21.73 27.79
N VAL A 136 8.60 -20.42 27.68
CA VAL A 136 7.65 -19.46 27.14
C VAL A 136 8.36 -18.31 26.43
N GLU A 137 7.91 -18.00 25.22
CA GLU A 137 8.27 -16.77 24.51
C GLU A 137 7.08 -15.79 24.54
N ASN A 138 7.31 -14.51 24.26
CA ASN A 138 6.26 -13.49 24.34
C ASN A 138 6.21 -12.62 23.09
N ASN A 139 5.02 -12.49 22.53
CA ASN A 139 4.69 -11.43 21.58
C ASN A 139 4.08 -10.25 22.33
N PHE A 140 4.49 -9.04 21.95
CA PHE A 140 4.00 -7.79 22.52
C PHE A 140 3.26 -7.02 21.43
N VAL A 141 1.95 -6.87 21.61
CA VAL A 141 1.06 -6.24 20.62
C VAL A 141 0.35 -5.07 21.27
N VAL A 142 0.20 -3.97 20.53
CA VAL A 142 -0.71 -2.88 20.88
C VAL A 142 -1.88 -2.92 19.91
N ARG A 143 -3.09 -3.09 20.44
CA ARG A 143 -4.34 -2.96 19.68
C ARG A 143 -4.73 -1.49 19.64
N THR A 144 -5.20 -1.02 18.48
CA THR A 144 -5.51 0.39 18.24
C THR A 144 -6.80 0.49 17.43
N THR A 145 -7.35 1.70 17.31
CA THR A 145 -8.50 1.96 16.42
C THR A 145 -8.18 1.74 14.94
N LEU A 146 -6.90 1.61 14.57
CA LEU A 146 -6.43 1.39 13.20
C LEU A 146 -5.98 -0.05 12.94
N GLY A 147 -6.07 -0.94 13.94
CA GLY A 147 -5.62 -2.33 13.86
C GLY A 147 -4.55 -2.69 14.90
N ASN A 148 -3.92 -3.85 14.73
CA ASN A 148 -2.96 -4.40 15.67
C ASN A 148 -1.52 -4.13 15.24
N PHE A 149 -0.73 -3.53 16.12
CA PHE A 149 0.69 -3.26 15.91
C PHE A 149 1.53 -4.23 16.75
N THR A 150 2.31 -5.08 16.10
CA THR A 150 3.27 -5.92 16.81
C THR A 150 4.52 -5.11 17.15
N ILE A 151 4.77 -4.94 18.44
CA ILE A 151 5.93 -4.19 18.96
C ILE A 151 7.17 -5.08 18.97
N ALA A 152 7.02 -6.32 19.42
CA ALA A 152 8.06 -7.33 19.37
C ALA A 152 7.47 -8.73 19.33
N ARG A 153 8.23 -9.68 18.79
CA ARG A 153 7.86 -11.09 18.72
C ARG A 153 8.92 -11.96 19.39
N HIS A 154 8.51 -13.13 19.87
CA HIS A 154 9.39 -14.18 20.35
C HIS A 154 10.40 -13.74 21.41
N ARG A 155 10.07 -12.71 22.21
CA ARG A 155 10.99 -12.22 23.24
C ARG A 155 11.02 -13.19 24.41
N PHE A 156 12.18 -13.34 25.00
CA PHE A 156 12.32 -14.13 26.21
C PHE A 156 11.68 -13.44 27.42
N PRO A 157 11.29 -14.22 28.46
CA PRO A 157 10.83 -13.67 29.74
C PRO A 157 11.90 -12.80 30.40
N ASP A 158 11.52 -11.95 31.34
CA ASP A 158 12.44 -11.03 32.04
C ASP A 158 13.66 -11.73 32.65
N ASP A 159 13.50 -12.98 33.09
CA ASP A 159 14.60 -13.86 33.49
C ASP A 159 14.58 -15.15 32.63
N PRO A 160 15.35 -15.20 31.53
CA PRO A 160 15.37 -16.38 30.66
C PRO A 160 16.02 -17.59 31.33
N HIS A 161 16.93 -17.39 32.30
CA HIS A 161 17.61 -18.50 32.99
C HIS A 161 16.74 -19.19 34.04
N ARG A 162 15.73 -18.49 34.59
CA ARG A 162 14.69 -19.11 35.43
C ARG A 162 13.62 -19.83 34.63
N ASN A 163 13.44 -19.47 33.36
CA ASN A 163 12.39 -20.03 32.49
C ASN A 163 12.97 -20.97 31.43
N ARG A 164 14.04 -21.70 31.75
CA ARG A 164 14.68 -22.63 30.81
C ARG A 164 13.76 -23.81 30.51
N TRP A 165 13.73 -24.24 29.25
CA TRP A 165 12.99 -25.43 28.84
C TRP A 165 13.44 -26.67 29.63
N GLU A 166 14.75 -26.89 29.72
CA GLU A 166 15.35 -27.91 30.58
C GLU A 166 15.99 -27.27 31.82
N PRO A 167 15.29 -27.24 32.97
CA PRO A 167 15.77 -26.54 34.17
C PRO A 167 17.06 -27.15 34.76
N TYR A 168 17.32 -28.43 34.50
CA TYR A 168 18.46 -29.19 35.03
C TYR A 168 19.71 -29.11 34.15
N ARG A 169 19.62 -28.56 32.93
CA ARG A 169 20.78 -28.41 32.06
C ARG A 169 21.76 -27.42 32.68
N ARG A 170 23.02 -27.84 32.85
CA ARG A 170 24.07 -27.05 33.51
C ARG A 170 24.56 -25.88 32.64
N GLU A 171 24.40 -26.00 31.33
CA GLU A 171 24.78 -24.97 30.37
C GLU A 171 23.85 -23.76 30.49
N ARG A 172 24.45 -22.57 30.50
CA ARG A 172 23.71 -21.32 30.42
C ARG A 172 23.17 -21.15 29.01
N LEU A 173 22.06 -20.43 28.89
CA LEU A 173 21.58 -20.00 27.58
C LEU A 173 22.68 -19.18 26.90
N PRO A 174 22.98 -19.44 25.62
CA PRO A 174 23.98 -18.66 24.91
C PRO A 174 23.59 -17.18 24.89
N GLN A 175 24.52 -16.30 25.25
CA GLN A 175 24.25 -14.85 25.30
C GLN A 175 23.82 -14.31 23.94
N SER A 176 24.39 -14.83 22.85
CA SER A 176 24.01 -14.47 21.47
C SER A 176 22.55 -14.82 21.13
N VAL A 177 21.93 -15.79 21.79
CA VAL A 177 20.50 -16.10 21.63
C VAL A 177 19.67 -15.11 22.44
N ILE A 178 20.08 -14.81 23.67
CA ILE A 178 19.41 -13.82 24.53
C ILE A 178 19.41 -12.43 23.87
N ASP A 179 20.54 -12.01 23.30
CA ASP A 179 20.68 -10.70 22.64
C ASP A 179 19.81 -10.60 21.38
N ARG A 180 19.68 -11.70 20.62
CA ARG A 180 18.83 -11.76 19.42
C ARG A 180 17.34 -11.79 19.76
N ALA A 181 16.94 -12.57 20.77
CA ALA A 181 15.55 -12.63 21.23
C ALA A 181 15.13 -11.34 21.93
N GLY A 182 16.05 -10.73 22.67
CA GLY A 182 15.75 -9.72 23.64
C GLY A 182 14.97 -10.28 24.84
N VAL A 183 15.01 -9.53 25.93
CA VAL A 183 14.43 -9.93 27.22
C VAL A 183 13.31 -8.98 27.60
N GLY A 184 12.25 -9.54 28.19
CA GLY A 184 11.18 -8.78 28.82
C GLY A 184 10.33 -7.94 27.87
N ALA A 185 9.46 -7.12 28.48
CA ALA A 185 8.60 -6.21 27.73
C ALA A 185 9.40 -5.01 27.15
N PRO A 186 9.27 -4.69 25.85
CA PRO A 186 9.92 -3.52 25.27
C PRO A 186 9.43 -2.21 25.91
N VAL A 187 10.33 -1.22 26.03
CA VAL A 187 10.04 0.09 26.64
C VAL A 187 8.82 0.76 25.99
N PHE A 188 8.73 0.72 24.66
CA PHE A 188 7.59 1.29 23.94
C PHE A 188 6.26 0.65 24.33
N TRP A 189 6.21 -0.70 24.41
CA TRP A 189 5.01 -1.41 24.85
C TRP A 189 4.67 -1.12 26.31
N GLN A 190 5.67 -1.01 27.19
CA GLN A 190 5.46 -0.65 28.60
C GLN A 190 4.83 0.74 28.74
N GLN A 191 5.29 1.72 27.93
CA GLN A 191 4.73 3.06 27.92
C GLN A 191 3.27 3.08 27.41
N ALA A 192 2.97 2.35 26.34
CA ALA A 192 1.59 2.18 25.85
C ALA A 192 0.69 1.49 26.88
N SER A 193 1.20 0.42 27.52
CA SER A 193 0.51 -0.30 28.60
C SER A 193 0.21 0.61 29.79
N ALA A 194 1.15 1.45 30.21
CA ALA A 194 0.96 2.41 31.29
C ALA A 194 -0.10 3.47 30.94
N ARG A 195 -0.07 4.01 29.71
CA ARG A 195 -1.08 4.96 29.20
C ARG A 195 -2.49 4.39 29.20
N VAL A 196 -2.66 3.21 28.60
CA VAL A 196 -3.96 2.52 28.51
C VAL A 196 -4.48 2.20 29.91
N LYS A 197 -3.65 1.65 30.81
CA LYS A 197 -4.04 1.37 32.21
C LYS A 197 -4.43 2.61 33.00
N ALA A 198 -3.81 3.75 32.72
CA ALA A 198 -4.15 5.03 33.32
C ALA A 198 -5.40 5.69 32.70
N GLY A 199 -6.06 5.04 31.74
CA GLY A 199 -7.22 5.58 31.04
C GLY A 199 -6.89 6.75 30.09
N ARG A 200 -5.62 6.88 29.68
CA ARG A 200 -5.10 7.98 28.87
C ARG A 200 -4.41 7.44 27.62
N PRO A 201 -5.18 6.88 26.65
CA PRO A 201 -4.60 6.26 25.46
C PRO A 201 -3.77 7.25 24.65
N GLY A 202 -2.65 6.78 24.10
CA GLY A 202 -1.76 7.57 23.25
C GLY A 202 -2.23 7.65 21.79
N PRO A 203 -1.69 8.60 21.01
CA PRO A 203 -1.98 8.75 19.59
C PRO A 203 -1.30 7.68 18.75
N VAL A 204 -1.96 7.29 17.67
CA VAL A 204 -1.52 6.25 16.72
C VAL A 204 -1.66 6.79 15.30
N THR A 205 -0.63 6.61 14.49
CA THR A 205 -0.65 6.94 13.06
C THR A 205 -0.29 5.70 12.24
N MET A 206 -1.07 5.44 11.20
CA MET A 206 -0.87 4.36 10.25
C MET A 206 -0.80 4.93 8.84
N ARG A 207 0.12 4.42 8.02
CA ARG A 207 0.14 4.69 6.59
C ARG A 207 -0.85 3.77 5.88
N SER A 208 -1.69 4.34 5.03
CA SER A 208 -2.69 3.65 4.23
C SER A 208 -2.60 4.13 2.78
N THR A 209 -3.17 3.40 1.84
CA THR A 209 -3.24 3.81 0.43
C THR A 209 -4.67 4.17 0.04
N TYR A 210 -4.79 5.06 -0.94
CA TYR A 210 -6.06 5.48 -1.52
C TYR A 210 -5.87 5.91 -2.97
N ASP A 211 -6.95 5.88 -3.74
CA ASP A 211 -6.93 6.37 -5.12
C ASP A 211 -7.03 7.89 -5.17
N ASN A 212 -6.07 8.56 -5.82
CA ASN A 212 -6.09 10.00 -6.04
C ASN A 212 -6.08 10.38 -7.53
N TYR A 213 -7.25 10.69 -8.06
CA TYR A 213 -7.44 11.12 -9.45
C TYR A 213 -6.86 12.51 -9.76
N ILE A 214 -6.72 13.39 -8.77
CA ILE A 214 -6.20 14.75 -8.98
C ILE A 214 -4.69 14.71 -9.15
N LEU A 215 -3.99 13.98 -8.27
CA LEU A 215 -2.54 13.84 -8.32
C LEU A 215 -2.08 12.91 -9.44
N ALA A 216 -2.91 11.93 -9.81
CA ALA A 216 -2.65 11.05 -10.95
C ALA A 216 -2.89 11.70 -12.31
N SER A 217 -3.72 12.75 -12.37
CA SER A 217 -4.01 13.40 -13.65
C SER A 217 -2.82 14.20 -14.14
N ASP A 218 -2.49 14.01 -15.42
CA ASP A 218 -1.47 14.79 -16.11
C ASP A 218 -1.99 16.20 -16.50
N SER A 219 -3.28 16.50 -16.28
CA SER A 219 -3.84 17.81 -16.62
C SER A 219 -3.49 18.88 -15.59
N THR A 220 -3.08 20.05 -16.09
CA THR A 220 -2.52 21.14 -15.27
C THR A 220 -3.56 21.98 -14.55
N ILE A 221 -4.86 21.73 -14.74
CA ILE A 221 -5.91 22.64 -14.25
C ILE A 221 -6.02 22.61 -12.72
N LEU A 222 -5.75 21.46 -12.11
CA LEU A 222 -5.85 21.29 -10.65
C LEU A 222 -4.48 21.23 -9.96
N THR A 223 -3.39 21.04 -10.73
CA THR A 223 -2.04 21.03 -10.18
C THR A 223 -1.59 22.46 -9.84
N GLN A 224 -0.97 22.60 -8.67
CA GLN A 224 -0.51 23.91 -8.19
C GLN A 224 0.89 24.19 -8.74
N TYR A 225 1.07 25.36 -9.34
CA TYR A 225 2.36 25.82 -9.84
C TYR A 225 2.85 27.03 -9.05
N SER A 226 4.16 27.09 -8.80
CA SER A 226 4.81 28.25 -8.23
C SER A 226 6.23 28.36 -8.77
N GLY A 227 6.56 29.53 -9.33
CA GLY A 227 7.88 29.83 -9.88
C GLY A 227 8.98 30.03 -8.83
N VAL A 228 8.63 30.09 -7.54
CA VAL A 228 9.60 30.32 -6.44
C VAL A 228 10.00 29.05 -5.70
N VAL A 229 9.49 27.88 -6.08
CA VAL A 229 9.77 26.59 -5.43
C VAL A 229 11.27 26.31 -5.42
N ASP A 230 11.95 26.43 -6.56
CA ASP A 230 13.38 26.08 -6.66
C ASP A 230 14.27 27.02 -5.82
N ASN A 231 13.94 28.32 -5.81
CA ASN A 231 14.62 29.30 -4.95
C ASN A 231 14.43 28.99 -3.45
N LEU A 232 13.20 28.70 -3.02
CA LEU A 232 12.92 28.38 -1.62
C LEU A 232 13.50 27.01 -1.20
N LYS A 233 13.52 26.01 -2.10
CA LYS A 233 14.22 24.74 -1.87
C LYS A 233 15.72 24.96 -1.68
N ALA A 234 16.35 25.74 -2.56
CA ALA A 234 17.79 26.04 -2.49
C ALA A 234 18.19 26.75 -1.18
N LYS A 235 17.26 27.53 -0.61
CA LYS A 235 17.44 28.23 0.67
C LYS A 235 16.99 27.43 1.90
N ASN A 236 16.66 26.14 1.74
CA ASN A 236 16.13 25.27 2.80
C ASN A 236 14.88 25.82 3.50
N MET A 237 14.05 26.57 2.78
CA MET A 237 12.82 27.16 3.29
C MET A 237 11.61 26.24 3.11
N LEU A 238 11.72 25.17 2.33
CA LEU A 238 10.62 24.22 2.09
C LEU A 238 10.94 22.86 2.76
N PRO A 239 10.34 22.56 3.93
CA PRO A 239 10.55 21.28 4.59
C PRO A 239 9.95 20.16 3.72
N PRO A 240 10.55 18.96 3.67
CA PRO A 240 9.95 17.82 2.98
C PRO A 240 8.66 17.38 3.69
N VAL A 241 7.68 16.89 2.93
CA VAL A 241 6.51 16.23 3.52
C VAL A 241 6.96 14.96 4.25
N SER A 242 6.30 14.65 5.36
CA SER A 242 6.60 13.44 6.11
C SER A 242 6.14 12.20 5.34
N LYS A 243 6.96 11.14 5.36
CA LYS A 243 6.70 9.89 4.63
C LYS A 243 6.89 8.63 5.48
N GLU A 244 7.43 8.76 6.71
CA GLU A 244 7.87 7.63 7.52
C GLU A 244 7.15 7.59 8.87
N ILE A 245 6.74 6.38 9.25
CA ILE A 245 6.37 6.06 10.63
C ILE A 245 7.66 5.76 11.39
N TYR A 246 7.89 6.43 12.52
CA TYR A 246 8.98 6.12 13.43
C TYR A 246 8.48 5.28 14.62
N GLY A 247 9.38 4.49 15.20
CA GLY A 247 9.03 3.53 16.24
C GLY A 247 8.08 2.47 15.68
N HIS A 248 6.84 2.46 16.16
CA HIS A 248 5.83 1.50 15.70
C HIS A 248 4.61 2.15 15.03
N TYR A 249 4.22 3.36 15.42
CA TYR A 249 3.03 4.06 14.91
C TYR A 249 3.04 5.57 15.20
N SER A 250 4.22 6.19 15.29
CA SER A 250 4.33 7.62 15.56
C SER A 250 4.92 8.34 14.35
N GLU A 251 4.55 9.58 14.13
CA GLU A 251 5.00 10.34 12.95
C GLU A 251 5.06 11.84 13.23
N ARG A 252 5.99 12.57 12.57
CA ARG A 252 6.35 13.96 12.91
C ARG A 252 5.78 14.93 11.89
N LYS A 253 4.71 15.62 12.28
CA LYS A 253 3.97 16.55 11.41
C LYS A 253 4.13 18.03 11.76
N ALA A 254 5.02 18.35 12.71
CA ALA A 254 5.40 19.71 13.02
C ALA A 254 6.80 20.01 12.47
N TYR A 255 6.92 21.12 11.75
CA TYR A 255 8.13 21.50 11.03
C TYR A 255 8.60 22.87 11.52
N ARG A 256 9.91 23.02 11.65
CA ARG A 256 10.55 24.31 11.89
C ARG A 256 11.29 24.74 10.64
N VAL A 257 11.06 25.97 10.21
CA VAL A 257 11.69 26.58 9.04
C VAL A 257 12.31 27.91 9.44
N GLY A 258 13.60 28.05 9.18
CA GLY A 258 14.38 29.23 9.57
C GLY A 258 14.79 29.26 11.05
N SER A 259 15.46 30.35 11.41
CA SER A 259 16.15 30.50 12.69
C SER A 259 15.25 31.07 13.79
N ILE A 260 14.09 30.45 14.04
CA ILE A 260 13.16 30.90 15.09
C ILE A 260 13.85 30.88 16.47
N PRO A 261 13.96 32.01 17.18
CA PRO A 261 14.59 32.07 18.50
C PRO A 261 13.82 31.26 19.55
N ASN A 262 14.53 30.56 20.43
CA ASN A 262 14.00 29.89 21.62
C ASN A 262 12.85 28.90 21.39
N ILE A 263 12.68 28.36 20.17
CA ILE A 263 11.64 27.39 19.88
C ILE A 263 12.11 25.95 20.14
N ASN A 264 11.35 25.23 20.96
CA ASN A 264 11.42 23.77 21.07
C ASN A 264 10.28 23.17 20.23
N ILE A 265 10.60 22.26 19.30
CA ILE A 265 9.61 21.65 18.41
C ILE A 265 8.91 20.43 19.05
N ASP A 266 9.50 19.80 20.07
CA ASP A 266 8.95 18.56 20.66
C ASP A 266 7.52 18.74 21.22
N PRO A 267 7.18 19.82 21.95
CA PRO A 267 5.81 20.06 22.42
C PRO A 267 4.80 20.21 21.27
N TRP A 268 5.24 20.77 20.13
CA TRP A 268 4.40 20.89 18.94
C TRP A 268 4.13 19.52 18.32
N ILE A 269 5.16 18.67 18.21
CA ILE A 269 5.00 17.30 17.70
C ILE A 269 4.05 16.50 18.60
N ASP A 270 4.24 16.55 19.92
CA ASP A 270 3.41 15.81 20.88
C ASP A 270 1.94 16.24 20.80
N LYS A 271 1.64 17.53 20.97
CA LYS A 271 0.26 18.02 20.92
C LYS A 271 -0.39 17.83 19.57
N LEU A 272 0.35 18.01 18.49
CA LEU A 272 -0.15 17.75 17.13
C LEU A 272 -0.49 16.27 16.95
N SER A 273 0.27 15.35 17.54
CA SER A 273 -0.02 13.91 17.48
C SER A 273 -1.36 13.57 18.15
N TYR A 274 -1.63 14.13 19.34
CA TYR A 274 -2.93 13.96 20.00
C TYR A 274 -4.07 14.65 19.24
N ALA A 275 -3.84 15.85 18.71
CA ALA A 275 -4.81 16.54 17.85
C ALA A 275 -5.13 15.71 16.60
N ASN A 276 -4.12 15.10 15.97
CA ASN A 276 -4.29 14.23 14.81
C ASN A 276 -5.03 12.95 15.16
N ALA A 277 -4.76 12.32 16.31
CA ALA A 277 -5.51 11.16 16.77
C ALA A 277 -7.01 11.45 16.92
N ALA A 278 -7.36 12.62 17.47
CA ALA A 278 -8.75 13.09 17.53
C ALA A 278 -9.31 13.37 16.12
N LEU A 279 -8.57 14.14 15.32
CA LEU A 279 -8.97 14.54 13.98
C LEU A 279 -9.21 13.35 13.05
N GLY A 280 -8.34 12.34 13.11
CA GLY A 280 -8.45 11.11 12.34
C GLY A 280 -9.63 10.24 12.76
N SER A 281 -9.87 10.13 14.07
CA SER A 281 -10.98 9.33 14.61
C SER A 281 -12.34 9.96 14.32
N GLU A 282 -12.43 11.30 14.34
CA GLU A 282 -13.72 12.02 14.23
C GLU A 282 -14.04 12.48 12.80
N MET A 283 -13.02 12.81 12.00
CA MET A 283 -13.17 13.46 10.69
C MET A 283 -12.22 12.89 9.62
N GLN A 284 -11.49 11.81 9.93
CA GLN A 284 -10.49 11.20 9.05
C GLN A 284 -9.42 12.18 8.54
N GLY A 285 -9.21 13.29 9.24
CA GLY A 285 -8.25 14.32 8.84
C GLY A 285 -6.84 14.05 9.34
N ASP A 286 -5.90 14.78 8.75
CA ASP A 286 -4.49 14.69 9.06
C ASP A 286 -3.83 16.07 9.00
N MET A 287 -3.27 16.56 10.09
CA MET A 287 -2.82 17.94 10.19
C MET A 287 -1.30 18.06 10.29
N HIS A 288 -0.75 18.96 9.47
CA HIS A 288 0.64 19.38 9.47
C HIS A 288 0.75 20.84 9.92
N VAL A 289 1.76 21.15 10.74
CA VAL A 289 2.03 22.51 11.22
C VAL A 289 3.44 22.92 10.82
N VAL A 290 3.58 24.01 10.07
CA VAL A 290 4.87 24.56 9.63
C VAL A 290 5.11 25.90 10.31
N LEU A 291 6.09 25.93 11.20
CA LEU A 291 6.53 27.12 11.91
C LEU A 291 7.60 27.84 11.08
N VAL A 292 7.37 29.11 10.75
CA VAL A 292 8.24 29.90 9.86
C VAL A 292 8.76 31.13 10.57
N PHE A 293 10.07 31.36 10.49
CA PHE A 293 10.67 32.64 10.88
C PHE A 293 10.51 33.67 9.75
N ASP A 294 9.65 34.69 9.94
CA ASP A 294 9.36 35.67 8.89
C ASP A 294 10.60 36.42 8.38
N PRO A 295 11.55 36.86 9.24
CA PRO A 295 12.75 37.54 8.76
C PRO A 295 13.57 36.71 7.77
N ASP A 296 13.67 35.40 7.97
CA ASP A 296 14.38 34.51 7.04
C ASP A 296 13.57 34.27 5.75
N LEU A 297 12.24 34.24 5.84
CA LEU A 297 11.37 34.20 4.66
C LEU A 297 11.52 35.45 3.78
N ARG A 298 11.56 36.64 4.40
CA ARG A 298 11.78 37.90 3.68
C ARG A 298 13.15 37.96 3.02
N LYS A 299 14.21 37.53 3.72
CA LYS A 299 15.56 37.37 3.13
C LYS A 299 15.58 36.36 1.98
N ALA A 300 14.73 35.35 2.04
CA ALA A 300 14.58 34.39 0.95
C ALA A 300 13.92 35.00 -0.31
N GLY A 301 13.35 36.20 -0.20
CA GLY A 301 12.71 36.93 -1.30
C GLY A 301 11.27 36.47 -1.54
N SER A 302 10.56 36.08 -0.49
CA SER A 302 9.16 35.63 -0.58
C SER A 302 8.30 36.29 0.50
N ASN A 303 6.99 36.15 0.36
CA ASN A 303 5.98 36.62 1.29
C ASN A 303 5.07 35.46 1.76
N PRO A 304 4.22 35.65 2.78
CA PRO A 304 3.41 34.57 3.33
C PRO A 304 2.51 33.84 2.32
N ASP A 305 1.90 34.57 1.38
CA ASP A 305 0.99 34.01 0.37
C ASP A 305 1.75 33.21 -0.69
N GLU A 306 2.85 33.77 -1.20
CA GLU A 306 3.75 33.06 -2.12
C GLU A 306 4.37 31.80 -1.50
N TYR A 307 4.76 31.88 -0.22
CA TYR A 307 5.31 30.75 0.51
C TYR A 307 4.28 29.63 0.66
N ALA A 308 3.04 29.96 1.04
CA ALA A 308 1.97 28.97 1.14
C ALA A 308 1.68 28.28 -0.19
N LEU A 309 1.63 29.05 -1.28
CA LEU A 309 1.47 28.51 -2.63
C LEU A 309 2.65 27.62 -3.03
N ALA A 310 3.89 28.05 -2.76
CA ALA A 310 5.09 27.29 -3.06
C ALA A 310 5.17 25.98 -2.27
N LEU A 311 4.81 26.00 -0.98
CA LEU A 311 4.78 24.80 -0.16
C LEU A 311 3.72 23.82 -0.65
N LYS A 312 2.52 24.31 -0.99
CA LYS A 312 1.46 23.49 -1.57
C LYS A 312 1.91 22.84 -2.88
N ALA A 313 2.46 23.62 -3.81
CA ALA A 313 2.99 23.14 -5.07
C ALA A 313 4.13 22.12 -4.88
N TYR A 314 5.01 22.36 -3.91
CA TYR A 314 6.13 21.47 -3.59
C TYR A 314 5.64 20.12 -3.05
N TRP A 315 4.76 20.11 -2.03
CA TRP A 315 4.25 18.90 -1.39
C TRP A 315 3.27 18.10 -2.25
N GLN A 316 2.57 18.74 -3.18
CA GLN A 316 1.69 18.05 -4.13
C GLN A 316 2.41 17.53 -5.37
N ASN A 317 3.74 17.74 -5.50
CA ASN A 317 4.48 17.37 -6.70
C ASN A 317 4.95 15.89 -6.66
N PRO A 318 4.39 14.99 -7.49
CA PRO A 318 4.77 13.57 -7.51
C PRO A 318 6.20 13.34 -7.97
N LYS A 319 6.84 14.30 -8.66
CA LYS A 319 8.25 14.18 -9.05
C LYS A 319 9.20 14.23 -7.84
N ASN A 320 8.81 14.95 -6.78
CA ASN A 320 9.62 15.04 -5.56
C ASN A 320 9.30 13.92 -4.58
N PHE A 321 8.02 13.54 -4.46
CA PHE A 321 7.53 12.68 -3.37
C PHE A 321 6.87 11.38 -3.83
N ARG A 322 6.71 11.14 -5.14
CA ARG A 322 6.02 9.96 -5.68
C ARG A 322 4.64 9.80 -5.02
N ASP A 323 4.34 8.62 -4.52
CA ASP A 323 3.09 8.27 -3.87
C ASP A 323 2.96 8.90 -2.47
N ASP A 324 4.00 9.56 -1.95
CA ASP A 324 4.03 10.26 -0.64
C ASP A 324 3.74 11.77 -0.75
N THR A 325 3.20 12.22 -1.87
CA THR A 325 2.65 13.59 -1.99
C THR A 325 1.53 13.84 -0.98
N LEU A 326 1.28 15.13 -0.70
CA LEU A 326 0.24 15.57 0.23
C LEU A 326 -1.11 14.88 0.00
N SER A 327 -1.61 14.19 1.02
CA SER A 327 -2.82 13.38 0.94
C SER A 327 -4.11 14.20 0.91
N LYS A 328 -5.21 13.61 0.42
CA LYS A 328 -6.53 14.26 0.37
C LYS A 328 -7.06 14.71 1.72
N ASN A 329 -6.71 14.00 2.78
CA ASN A 329 -7.14 14.30 4.14
C ASN A 329 -6.23 15.30 4.87
N ALA A 330 -5.17 15.77 4.21
CA ALA A 330 -4.20 16.65 4.82
C ALA A 330 -4.71 18.09 4.97
N ILE A 331 -4.46 18.67 6.14
CA ILE A 331 -4.60 20.08 6.50
C ILE A 331 -3.19 20.59 6.77
N VAL A 332 -2.75 21.62 6.06
CA VAL A 332 -1.43 22.25 6.29
C VAL A 332 -1.66 23.63 6.84
N VAL A 333 -1.12 23.89 8.03
CA VAL A 333 -1.18 25.19 8.70
C VAL A 333 0.23 25.74 8.80
N ILE A 334 0.44 26.92 8.22
CA ILE A 334 1.70 27.65 8.24
C ILE A 334 1.55 28.82 9.20
N ILE A 335 2.48 28.95 10.14
CA ILE A 335 2.44 29.95 11.20
C ILE A 335 3.75 30.72 11.17
N GLY A 336 3.66 32.01 10.83
CA GLY A 336 4.78 32.93 10.82
C GLY A 336 4.96 33.64 12.16
N THR A 337 6.20 33.86 12.54
CA THR A 337 6.57 34.73 13.66
C THR A 337 7.77 35.59 13.32
N GLU A 338 7.79 36.82 13.83
CA GLU A 338 8.91 37.75 13.69
C GLU A 338 9.92 37.62 14.83
N ASP A 339 9.49 37.14 16.01
CA ASP A 339 10.25 37.19 17.25
C ASP A 339 10.28 35.86 18.03
N GLY A 340 9.52 34.85 17.58
CA GLY A 340 9.37 33.57 18.27
C GLY A 340 8.41 33.61 19.46
N ARG A 341 7.68 34.71 19.66
CA ARG A 341 6.78 34.90 20.81
C ARG A 341 5.33 35.12 20.39
N VAL A 342 5.09 35.78 19.26
CA VAL A 342 3.73 36.06 18.77
C VAL A 342 3.59 35.60 17.31
N VAL A 343 2.40 35.14 16.96
CA VAL A 343 2.02 34.84 15.57
C VAL A 343 1.85 36.14 14.79
N SER A 344 2.74 36.42 13.84
CA SER A 344 2.64 37.60 12.98
C SER A 344 1.68 37.37 11.81
N TRP A 345 1.62 36.15 11.28
CA TRP A 345 0.69 35.75 10.24
C TRP A 345 0.43 34.25 10.25
N ALA A 346 -0.69 33.83 9.67
CA ALA A 346 -0.98 32.43 9.42
C ALA A 346 -1.54 32.21 8.01
N ARG A 347 -1.27 31.04 7.43
CA ARG A 347 -1.87 30.55 6.19
C ARG A 347 -2.25 29.09 6.34
N ALA A 348 -3.25 28.63 5.60
CA ALA A 348 -3.60 27.24 5.57
C ALA A 348 -4.05 26.81 4.18
N PHE A 349 -3.86 25.54 3.87
CA PHE A 349 -4.41 24.90 2.69
C PHE A 349 -4.66 23.43 2.99
N THR A 350 -5.45 22.78 2.13
CA THR A 350 -5.71 21.34 2.19
C THR A 350 -5.10 20.62 1.00
N GLY A 351 -4.95 19.30 1.10
CA GLY A 351 -4.58 18.46 -0.04
C GLY A 351 -5.62 18.49 -1.17
N MET A 352 -6.86 18.87 -0.86
CA MET A 352 -7.94 19.03 -1.82
C MET A 352 -8.08 20.49 -2.29
N PRO A 353 -8.46 20.71 -3.56
CA PRO A 353 -8.61 22.06 -4.12
C PRO A 353 -9.85 22.80 -3.63
N LEU A 354 -10.84 22.11 -3.06
CA LEU A 354 -12.16 22.66 -2.72
C LEU A 354 -12.69 22.10 -1.38
N GLY A 355 -13.69 22.78 -0.80
CA GLY A 355 -14.56 22.31 0.27
C GLY A 355 -14.16 22.70 1.70
N ASN A 356 -13.00 23.34 1.87
CA ASN A 356 -12.48 23.78 3.17
C ASN A 356 -12.08 25.28 3.16
N GLU A 357 -12.62 26.08 2.23
CA GLU A 357 -12.27 27.48 2.01
C GLU A 357 -12.54 28.32 3.27
N ARG A 358 -13.68 28.08 3.93
CA ARG A 358 -14.04 28.75 5.18
C ARG A 358 -13.02 28.45 6.29
N MET A 359 -12.67 27.18 6.48
CA MET A 359 -11.65 26.76 7.45
C MET A 359 -10.32 27.49 7.22
N THR A 360 -9.82 27.48 5.97
CA THR A 360 -8.54 28.12 5.65
C THR A 360 -8.55 29.63 5.88
N THR A 361 -9.69 30.28 5.64
CA THR A 361 -9.89 31.71 5.90
C THR A 361 -9.91 32.01 7.40
N GLU A 362 -10.61 31.20 8.19
CA GLU A 362 -10.65 31.36 9.65
C GLU A 362 -9.29 31.08 10.29
N VAL A 363 -8.50 30.13 9.78
CA VAL A 363 -7.12 29.91 10.26
C VAL A 363 -6.24 31.13 9.97
N ARG A 364 -6.35 31.71 8.77
CA ARG A 364 -5.59 32.92 8.39
C ARG A 364 -5.87 34.09 9.35
N ASN A 365 -7.12 34.26 9.77
CA ASN A 365 -7.54 35.42 10.56
C ASN A 365 -7.47 35.17 12.07
N GLY A 366 -7.77 33.96 12.53
CA GLY A 366 -7.97 33.63 13.95
C GLY A 366 -6.68 33.37 14.74
N LEU A 367 -5.57 33.07 14.06
CA LEU A 367 -4.29 32.77 14.72
C LEU A 367 -3.40 33.99 14.92
N THR A 368 -3.55 35.05 14.11
CA THR A 368 -2.72 36.26 14.22
C THR A 368 -2.86 36.91 15.60
N GLY A 369 -1.74 37.31 16.20
CA GLY A 369 -1.68 37.92 17.53
C GLY A 369 -1.76 36.93 18.70
N ALA A 370 -1.92 35.63 18.45
CA ALA A 370 -1.81 34.60 19.49
C ALA A 370 -0.34 34.45 19.97
N SER A 371 -0.15 33.98 21.20
CA SER A 371 1.18 33.52 21.63
C SER A 371 1.66 32.39 20.73
N PHE A 372 2.94 32.46 20.33
CA PHE A 372 3.62 31.47 19.50
C PHE A 372 3.96 30.22 20.32
N SER A 373 2.94 29.55 20.82
CA SER A 373 3.04 28.36 21.65
C SER A 373 2.11 27.26 21.17
N SER A 374 2.55 26.03 21.36
CA SER A 374 1.77 24.85 21.00
C SER A 374 0.46 24.75 21.80
N GLU A 375 0.47 25.24 23.04
CA GLU A 375 -0.66 25.32 23.95
C GLU A 375 -1.76 26.26 23.45
N GLU A 376 -1.43 27.50 23.09
CA GLU A 376 -2.46 28.46 22.66
C GLU A 376 -2.99 28.11 21.26
N ILE A 377 -2.13 27.59 20.39
CA ILE A 377 -2.47 27.34 18.98
C ILE A 377 -3.18 25.99 18.83
N ILE A 378 -2.56 24.89 19.25
CA ILE A 378 -3.12 23.53 19.09
C ILE A 378 -4.01 23.17 20.28
N GLY A 379 -3.55 23.46 21.49
CA GLY A 379 -4.23 23.09 22.74
C GLY A 379 -3.57 21.94 23.48
N ASN A 380 -4.39 21.23 24.25
CA ASN A 380 -4.03 20.04 25.00
C ASN A 380 -5.18 19.04 24.88
N ILE A 381 -5.46 18.65 23.64
CA ILE A 381 -6.43 17.60 23.32
C ILE A 381 -5.94 16.30 23.93
N ARG A 382 -6.84 15.59 24.61
CA ARG A 382 -6.54 14.30 25.25
C ARG A 382 -7.63 13.31 24.91
N ALA A 383 -7.39 12.04 25.21
CA ALA A 383 -8.38 10.99 25.04
C ALA A 383 -8.66 10.26 26.35
N TYR A 384 -9.85 9.68 26.42
CA TYR A 384 -10.28 8.83 27.52
C TYR A 384 -11.15 7.68 26.99
N PHE A 385 -11.19 6.57 27.74
CA PHE A 385 -12.09 5.47 27.44
C PHE A 385 -13.51 5.78 27.91
N GLU A 386 -14.49 5.56 27.04
CA GLU A 386 -15.88 5.64 27.41
C GLU A 386 -16.27 4.42 28.25
N VAL A 387 -16.82 4.68 29.44
CA VAL A 387 -17.04 3.69 30.53
C VAL A 387 -17.88 2.48 30.10
N TYR A 388 -18.63 2.57 28.99
CA TYR A 388 -19.57 1.54 28.55
C TYR A 388 -19.48 1.13 27.08
N ALA A 389 -18.61 1.75 26.28
CA ALA A 389 -18.67 1.61 24.82
C ALA A 389 -17.43 0.96 24.18
N GLN A 390 -16.42 0.57 24.96
CA GLN A 390 -15.11 0.13 24.43
C GLN A 390 -14.55 1.08 23.35
N SER A 391 -14.93 2.36 23.44
CA SER A 391 -14.60 3.40 22.49
C SER A 391 -13.70 4.42 23.16
N VAL A 392 -12.91 5.11 22.34
CA VAL A 392 -12.08 6.23 22.81
C VAL A 392 -12.74 7.52 22.34
N LYS A 393 -12.92 8.47 23.25
CA LYS A 393 -13.39 9.83 22.96
C LYS A 393 -12.29 10.84 23.23
N SER A 394 -12.29 11.92 22.46
CA SER A 394 -11.37 13.03 22.63
C SER A 394 -12.02 14.14 23.46
N ASP A 395 -11.23 14.70 24.37
CA ASP A 395 -11.55 15.85 25.19
C ASP A 395 -11.07 17.14 24.49
N HIS A 396 -12.02 18.01 24.21
CA HIS A 396 -11.84 19.29 23.51
C HIS A 396 -11.96 20.51 24.45
N GLU A 397 -12.00 20.31 25.77
CA GLU A 397 -12.13 21.41 26.76
C GLU A 397 -10.92 22.34 26.75
N ARG A 398 -9.72 21.79 26.52
CA ARG A 398 -8.46 22.55 26.47
C ARG A 398 -7.95 22.74 25.04
N ARG A 399 -8.87 23.04 24.12
CA ARG A 399 -8.53 23.28 22.71
C ARG A 399 -7.80 24.60 22.52
N GLY A 400 -6.82 24.61 21.62
CA GLY A 400 -6.22 25.85 21.13
C GLY A 400 -7.09 26.50 20.06
N ARG A 401 -6.68 27.68 19.60
CA ARG A 401 -7.41 28.43 18.56
C ARG A 401 -7.62 27.60 17.28
N LEU A 402 -6.61 26.84 16.88
CA LEU A 402 -6.67 25.97 15.70
C LEU A 402 -7.71 24.86 15.86
N GLY A 403 -7.76 24.23 17.04
CA GLY A 403 -8.76 23.20 17.34
C GLY A 403 -10.19 23.75 17.27
N SER A 404 -10.41 24.98 17.76
CA SER A 404 -11.73 25.62 17.67
C SER A 404 -12.21 25.84 16.23
N ILE A 405 -11.28 26.13 15.31
CA ILE A 405 -11.57 26.36 13.89
C ILE A 405 -11.78 25.03 13.17
N VAL A 406 -10.84 24.09 13.28
CA VAL A 406 -10.84 22.82 12.53
C VAL A 406 -12.03 21.93 12.89
N TRP A 407 -12.48 21.95 14.15
CA TRP A 407 -13.68 21.23 14.57
C TRP A 407 -14.97 22.02 14.39
N GLY A 408 -14.89 23.27 13.92
CA GLY A 408 -16.04 24.15 13.70
C GLY A 408 -16.84 24.44 14.98
N LEU A 409 -16.13 24.62 16.10
CA LEU A 409 -16.75 24.77 17.42
C LEU A 409 -17.27 26.19 17.65
N ALA A 410 -16.65 27.18 17.00
CA ALA A 410 -17.14 28.56 16.96
C ALA A 410 -18.00 28.83 15.71
N ASP A 411 -17.58 28.28 14.56
CA ASP A 411 -18.29 28.36 13.28
C ASP A 411 -18.41 26.96 12.68
N PRO A 412 -19.59 26.32 12.68
CA PRO A 412 -19.77 24.98 12.12
C PRO A 412 -19.37 24.86 10.65
N VAL A 413 -19.37 25.97 9.89
CA VAL A 413 -18.97 25.98 8.47
C VAL A 413 -17.45 25.88 8.32
N SER A 414 -16.67 26.25 9.35
CA SER A 414 -15.22 26.08 9.37
C SER A 414 -14.76 24.67 9.71
N ARG A 415 -15.68 23.77 10.06
CA ARG A 415 -15.36 22.37 10.35
C ARG A 415 -14.71 21.71 9.14
N PHE A 416 -13.61 21.00 9.36
CA PHE A 416 -12.93 20.24 8.32
C PHE A 416 -13.85 19.21 7.69
N LYS A 417 -13.81 19.14 6.36
CA LYS A 417 -14.56 18.18 5.54
C LYS A 417 -13.59 17.41 4.68
N ARG A 418 -13.58 16.08 4.85
CA ARG A 418 -12.87 15.18 3.93
C ARG A 418 -13.65 15.10 2.62
N ILE A 419 -12.96 15.32 1.51
CA ILE A 419 -13.56 15.33 0.17
C ILE A 419 -13.47 13.94 -0.44
N SER A 420 -14.56 13.50 -1.08
CA SER A 420 -14.66 12.19 -1.72
C SER A 420 -13.93 12.17 -3.05
N MET A 421 -13.25 11.08 -3.35
CA MET A 421 -12.61 10.85 -4.65
C MET A 421 -13.57 10.23 -5.67
N THR A 422 -14.61 9.52 -5.19
CA THR A 422 -15.54 8.75 -6.03
C THR A 422 -17.00 9.16 -5.89
N ALA A 423 -17.33 10.02 -4.91
CA ALA A 423 -18.69 10.35 -4.46
C ALA A 423 -19.47 9.20 -3.79
N ASN A 424 -18.90 7.99 -3.74
CA ASN A 424 -19.55 6.81 -3.18
C ASN A 424 -19.20 6.57 -1.70
N ASP A 425 -18.20 7.28 -1.18
CA ASP A 425 -17.81 7.18 0.24
C ASP A 425 -18.80 7.95 1.11
N SER A 426 -19.61 7.22 1.88
CA SER A 426 -20.66 7.80 2.75
C SER A 426 -20.13 8.70 3.86
N SER A 427 -18.84 8.59 4.20
CA SER A 427 -18.17 9.44 5.20
C SER A 427 -17.51 10.69 4.61
N ASP A 428 -17.41 10.79 3.28
CA ASP A 428 -16.73 11.87 2.58
C ASP A 428 -17.75 12.80 1.91
N THR A 429 -17.32 14.01 1.55
CA THR A 429 -18.19 15.06 0.98
C THR A 429 -17.82 15.41 -0.46
N GLY A 430 -18.78 15.85 -1.28
CA GLY A 430 -18.53 16.33 -2.64
C GLY A 430 -18.83 15.33 -3.76
N GLN A 431 -18.71 15.78 -5.02
CA GLN A 431 -19.17 15.08 -6.23
C GLN A 431 -18.16 14.09 -6.82
N GLY A 432 -16.96 13.92 -6.23
CA GLY A 432 -15.93 13.02 -6.72
C GLY A 432 -15.14 13.54 -7.92
N PHE A 433 -14.06 12.84 -8.27
CA PHE A 433 -13.08 13.22 -9.30
C PHE A 433 -12.82 12.11 -10.31
N THR A 434 -13.72 11.12 -10.42
CA THR A 434 -13.55 9.96 -11.31
C THR A 434 -13.43 10.33 -12.78
N TYR A 435 -13.96 11.49 -13.20
CA TYR A 435 -13.83 11.99 -14.56
C TYR A 435 -12.36 12.23 -14.98
N LEU A 436 -11.49 12.57 -14.02
CA LEU A 436 -10.05 12.75 -14.26
C LEU A 436 -9.33 11.43 -14.55
N ALA A 437 -9.95 10.27 -14.29
CA ALA A 437 -9.35 8.98 -14.61
C ALA A 437 -9.05 8.83 -16.12
N ASN A 438 -9.75 9.56 -16.97
CA ASN A 438 -9.51 9.55 -18.42
C ASN A 438 -8.29 10.36 -18.86
N GLU A 439 -7.73 11.18 -17.97
CA GLU A 439 -6.59 12.06 -18.23
C GLU A 439 -5.24 11.42 -17.83
N ILE A 440 -5.29 10.26 -17.17
CA ILE A 440 -4.09 9.54 -16.70
C ILE A 440 -3.41 8.87 -17.89
N THR A 441 -2.17 9.25 -18.16
CA THR A 441 -1.35 8.61 -19.19
C THR A 441 -0.41 7.58 -18.60
N LEU A 442 -0.14 6.52 -19.37
CA LEU A 442 0.87 5.53 -18.98
C LEU A 442 2.28 6.05 -19.25
N THR A 443 3.20 5.79 -18.33
CA THR A 443 4.63 6.07 -18.53
C THR A 443 5.20 5.22 -19.67
N GLY A 444 6.27 5.70 -20.32
CA GLY A 444 6.94 4.95 -21.39
C GLY A 444 7.40 3.54 -20.95
N PHE A 445 7.87 3.42 -19.70
CA PHE A 445 8.25 2.14 -19.12
C PHE A 445 7.06 1.17 -18.99
N GLN A 446 5.91 1.64 -18.49
CA GLN A 446 4.69 0.83 -18.38
C GLN A 446 4.20 0.36 -19.76
N ARG A 447 4.20 1.25 -20.76
CA ARG A 447 3.87 0.89 -22.15
C ARG A 447 4.80 -0.21 -22.66
N GLY A 448 6.11 -0.05 -22.45
CA GLY A 448 7.12 -1.05 -22.81
C GLY A 448 6.87 -2.40 -22.14
N MET A 449 6.59 -2.43 -20.83
CA MET A 449 6.29 -3.67 -20.10
C MET A 449 5.04 -4.38 -20.63
N ILE A 450 3.97 -3.65 -20.94
CA ILE A 450 2.75 -4.22 -21.55
C ILE A 450 3.09 -4.86 -22.89
N LEU A 451 3.85 -4.17 -23.74
CA LEU A 451 4.28 -4.69 -25.04
C LEU A 451 5.20 -5.91 -24.90
N THR A 452 6.10 -5.94 -23.91
CA THR A 452 6.96 -7.08 -23.62
C THR A 452 6.15 -8.31 -23.20
N PHE A 453 5.18 -8.16 -22.30
CA PHE A 453 4.31 -9.28 -21.91
C PHE A 453 3.41 -9.75 -23.06
N ALA A 454 2.90 -8.81 -23.88
CA ALA A 454 2.17 -9.15 -25.09
C ALA A 454 3.08 -9.94 -26.05
N PHE A 455 4.32 -9.50 -26.26
CA PHE A 455 5.32 -10.21 -27.06
C PHE A 455 5.59 -11.62 -26.55
N LEU A 456 5.85 -11.80 -25.24
CA LEU A 456 6.12 -13.11 -24.64
C LEU A 456 4.91 -14.06 -24.80
N GLY A 457 3.70 -13.55 -24.60
CA GLY A 457 2.48 -14.32 -24.83
C GLY A 457 2.33 -14.73 -26.31
N CYS A 458 2.58 -13.80 -27.24
CA CYS A 458 2.52 -14.08 -28.68
C CYS A 458 3.61 -15.06 -29.11
N ALA A 459 4.82 -14.95 -28.57
CA ALA A 459 5.92 -15.87 -28.83
C ALA A 459 5.59 -17.29 -28.37
N ALA A 460 4.90 -17.45 -27.23
CA ALA A 460 4.40 -18.75 -26.79
C ALA A 460 3.37 -19.34 -27.77
N VAL A 461 2.45 -18.53 -28.30
CA VAL A 461 1.49 -18.97 -29.34
C VAL A 461 2.23 -19.41 -30.60
N TRP A 462 3.22 -18.64 -31.05
CA TRP A 462 4.03 -19.00 -32.22
C TRP A 462 4.87 -20.25 -31.99
N PHE A 463 5.42 -20.43 -30.79
CA PHE A 463 6.13 -21.66 -30.42
C PHE A 463 5.21 -22.88 -30.44
N VAL A 464 3.99 -22.76 -29.88
CA VAL A 464 2.99 -23.85 -29.91
C VAL A 464 2.57 -24.16 -31.35
N ALA A 465 2.39 -23.14 -32.18
CA ALA A 465 2.08 -23.31 -33.61
C ALA A 465 3.21 -24.01 -34.36
N ALA A 466 4.48 -23.67 -34.09
CA ALA A 466 5.64 -24.31 -34.71
C ALA A 466 5.85 -25.75 -34.22
N ALA A 467 5.67 -26.01 -32.91
CA ALA A 467 5.90 -27.32 -32.32
C ALA A 467 4.85 -28.35 -32.75
N ASN A 468 3.59 -27.90 -32.92
CA ASN A 468 2.44 -28.75 -33.24
C ASN A 468 1.88 -28.53 -34.66
N GLY A 469 2.61 -27.82 -35.52
CA GLY A 469 2.19 -27.56 -36.90
C GLY A 469 1.95 -28.85 -37.69
N ILE A 470 1.04 -28.82 -38.67
CA ILE A 470 0.68 -29.99 -39.48
C ILE A 470 1.91 -30.49 -40.27
N ARG A 471 2.49 -31.61 -39.82
CA ARG A 471 3.73 -32.19 -40.38
C ARG A 471 3.54 -32.95 -41.70
N ASP A 472 2.31 -33.15 -42.17
CA ASP A 472 2.06 -33.86 -43.42
C ASP A 472 0.74 -33.43 -44.08
N ARG A 473 0.73 -33.12 -45.39
CA ARG A 473 -0.46 -32.63 -46.14
C ARG A 473 -1.62 -33.65 -46.20
N ARG A 474 -1.39 -34.89 -45.73
CA ARG A 474 -2.37 -35.99 -45.67
C ARG A 474 -2.82 -36.35 -44.24
N SER A 475 -2.21 -35.78 -43.20
CA SER A 475 -2.53 -36.06 -41.79
C SER A 475 -3.09 -34.83 -41.10
N TYR A 476 -4.42 -34.74 -41.08
CA TYR A 476 -5.22 -33.72 -40.41
C TYR A 476 -5.22 -33.91 -38.88
N SER A 477 -4.10 -33.62 -38.21
CA SER A 477 -3.98 -33.81 -36.75
C SER A 477 -3.05 -32.82 -36.06
N GLY A 478 -3.17 -31.52 -36.39
CA GLY A 478 -2.58 -30.42 -35.61
C GLY A 478 -3.66 -29.71 -34.76
N PRO A 479 -3.31 -29.03 -33.66
CA PRO A 479 -4.27 -28.34 -32.77
C PRO A 479 -4.98 -27.14 -33.41
N PHE A 480 -4.58 -26.74 -34.62
CA PHE A 480 -5.16 -25.63 -35.39
C PHE A 480 -5.75 -26.08 -36.75
N ASP A 481 -6.00 -27.38 -36.91
CA ASP A 481 -6.65 -27.90 -38.11
C ASP A 481 -8.10 -27.43 -38.20
N PHE A 482 -8.41 -26.67 -39.26
CA PHE A 482 -9.75 -26.16 -39.54
C PHE A 482 -10.79 -27.28 -39.63
N ASN A 483 -10.46 -28.46 -40.12
CA ASN A 483 -11.41 -29.58 -40.20
C ASN A 483 -11.70 -30.16 -38.82
N HIS A 484 -10.72 -30.18 -37.91
CA HIS A 484 -10.90 -30.67 -36.54
C HIS A 484 -11.61 -29.65 -35.66
N ILE A 485 -11.28 -28.36 -35.81
CA ILE A 485 -11.98 -27.24 -35.15
C ILE A 485 -13.40 -27.12 -35.68
N GLU A 486 -13.61 -27.21 -36.99
CA GLU A 486 -14.94 -27.22 -37.60
C GLU A 486 -15.73 -28.47 -37.23
N ALA A 487 -15.10 -29.66 -37.15
CA ALA A 487 -15.76 -30.86 -36.63
C ALA A 487 -16.15 -30.70 -35.16
N TYR A 488 -15.27 -30.13 -34.32
CA TYR A 488 -15.55 -29.84 -32.91
C TYR A 488 -16.70 -28.84 -32.77
N TRP A 489 -16.66 -27.72 -33.49
CA TRP A 489 -17.71 -26.70 -33.46
C TRP A 489 -19.00 -27.18 -34.12
N ARG A 490 -18.97 -27.95 -35.21
CA ARG A 490 -20.16 -28.61 -35.77
C ARG A 490 -20.77 -29.56 -34.75
N ASN A 491 -19.97 -30.37 -34.05
CA ASN A 491 -20.47 -31.27 -33.01
C ASN A 491 -21.10 -30.50 -31.84
N GLN A 492 -20.47 -29.40 -31.40
CA GLN A 492 -21.05 -28.51 -30.39
C GLN A 492 -22.35 -27.86 -30.88
N TRP A 493 -22.42 -27.47 -32.16
CA TRP A 493 -23.62 -26.90 -32.77
C TRP A 493 -24.74 -27.93 -32.95
N THR A 494 -24.45 -29.19 -33.28
CA THR A 494 -25.43 -30.28 -33.27
C THR A 494 -25.89 -30.61 -31.86
N CYS A 495 -25.00 -30.67 -30.87
CA CYS A 495 -25.38 -30.86 -29.47
C CYS A 495 -26.26 -29.72 -28.97
N THR A 496 -25.94 -28.47 -29.33
CA THR A 496 -26.73 -27.30 -28.97
C THR A 496 -28.08 -27.30 -29.69
N LYS A 497 -28.15 -27.69 -30.97
CA LYS A 497 -29.43 -27.87 -31.69
C LYS A 497 -30.28 -28.99 -31.10
N VAL A 498 -29.67 -30.11 -30.71
CA VAL A 498 -30.36 -31.23 -30.05
C VAL A 498 -30.89 -30.78 -28.69
N TRP A 499 -30.08 -30.05 -27.91
CA TRP A 499 -30.50 -29.46 -26.63
C TRP A 499 -31.62 -28.43 -26.78
N VAL A 500 -31.54 -27.54 -27.77
CA VAL A 500 -32.60 -26.56 -28.06
C VAL A 500 -33.87 -27.25 -28.56
N SER A 501 -33.76 -28.28 -29.40
CA SER A 501 -34.93 -29.03 -29.91
C SER A 501 -35.60 -29.89 -28.83
N SER A 502 -34.82 -30.50 -27.92
CA SER A 502 -35.35 -31.24 -26.78
C SER A 502 -35.97 -30.31 -25.73
N THR A 503 -35.40 -29.12 -25.54
CA THR A 503 -35.96 -28.06 -24.69
C THR A 503 -37.27 -27.52 -25.27
N ILE A 504 -37.34 -27.25 -26.59
CA ILE A 504 -38.58 -26.82 -27.27
C ILE A 504 -39.64 -27.94 -27.29
N ALA A 505 -39.25 -29.21 -27.41
CA ALA A 505 -40.16 -30.35 -27.32
C ALA A 505 -40.70 -30.55 -25.89
N ASN A 506 -39.87 -30.39 -24.86
CA ASN A 506 -40.29 -30.42 -23.46
C ASN A 506 -41.23 -29.26 -23.10
N ILE A 507 -41.00 -28.07 -23.68
CA ILE A 507 -41.88 -26.91 -23.53
C ILE A 507 -43.23 -27.13 -24.26
N ARG A 508 -43.23 -27.75 -25.44
CA ARG A 508 -44.48 -28.09 -26.17
C ARG A 508 -45.28 -29.25 -25.55
N GLN A 509 -44.65 -30.13 -24.78
CA GLN A 509 -45.30 -31.25 -24.10
C GLN A 509 -45.73 -30.95 -22.66
N GLY A 510 -45.61 -29.71 -22.18
CA GLY A 510 -46.16 -29.29 -20.89
C GLY A 510 -45.59 -30.06 -19.68
N ARG A 511 -44.33 -30.51 -19.73
CA ARG A 511 -43.63 -31.08 -18.57
C ARG A 511 -42.74 -30.03 -17.91
N THR A 512 -43.36 -29.14 -17.14
CA THR A 512 -42.67 -28.44 -16.06
C THR A 512 -42.44 -29.46 -14.93
N ARG A 513 -41.20 -29.89 -14.71
CA ARG A 513 -40.83 -30.57 -13.46
C ARG A 513 -40.56 -29.51 -12.39
N SER A 514 -41.32 -29.65 -11.31
CA SER A 514 -41.07 -29.17 -9.94
C SER A 514 -39.64 -29.37 -9.48
#